data_AF-A0A1C2I558-F1
#
_entry.id   AF-A0A1C2I558-F1
#
_cell.length_a   1.000
_cell.length_b   1.000
_cell.length_c   1.000
_cell.angle_alpha   90.00
_cell.angle_beta   90.00
_cell.angle_gamma   90.00
#
_symmetry.space_group_name_H-M   'P 1'
#
loop_
_entity.id
_entity.type
_entity.pdbx_description
1 polymer ?
#
loop_
_entity_poly.entity_id
_entity_poly.type
_entity_poly.pdbx_seq_one_letter_code
_entity_poly.pdbx_strand_id
1 'polypeptide(L)'
;MKILSILSQSMVLFISFFGVVHAATSPLNCPVIASKTLDSYSRGCNAPLNPLQQAICHDKPKNWVNGLLLLDSSVGVSYVRALRSAGVNTAICKQLVDSHQVYEDALHQCGNHSDCVLKVMHNWSLDLAQIEKSLRVPIKMSSLQQFAGKAYIQDGSKTVPLLERLKQGMDLFPLPRLALKNGNELIWGFQPHNAQVQSLMILNHQGDVQVMGLVDNLYLGMSGGQAPAGLDPEARLSLLVRNPAALSENLPAIHAWAAASLLGFNQTCPGKDQQACQAAMAQTLPIKAYNLNCKVKPQGNILVDHCTLPLPSVKNDVSPGLFWQ
;
A
#
# COMPACT_ATOMS: atom_id res chain seq x y z
N MET A 1 -80.04 -35.26 -21.18
CA MET A 1 -80.22 -34.46 -19.95
C MET A 1 -78.90 -34.48 -19.18
N LYS A 2 -78.33 -33.29 -18.98
CA LYS A 2 -77.06 -32.95 -18.26
C LYS A 2 -75.71 -33.28 -18.94
N ILE A 3 -74.99 -32.17 -19.11
CA ILE A 3 -73.65 -31.91 -19.62
C ILE A 3 -72.64 -32.08 -18.48
N LEU A 4 -71.47 -32.67 -18.74
CA LEU A 4 -70.21 -32.54 -17.97
C LEU A 4 -69.07 -32.86 -18.96
N SER A 5 -68.42 -31.91 -19.63
CA SER A 5 -67.48 -30.86 -19.18
C SER A 5 -66.25 -31.37 -18.44
N ILE A 6 -65.24 -31.77 -19.24
CA ILE A 6 -63.82 -31.37 -19.21
C ILE A 6 -63.29 -30.83 -17.88
N LEU A 7 -62.22 -31.45 -17.36
CA LEU A 7 -61.09 -30.77 -16.70
C LEU A 7 -59.86 -31.69 -16.74
N SER A 8 -58.97 -31.45 -17.71
CA SER A 8 -57.61 -31.97 -17.76
C SER A 8 -56.73 -31.17 -16.81
N GLN A 9 -56.13 -31.81 -15.81
CA GLN A 9 -55.11 -31.20 -14.98
C GLN A 9 -53.75 -31.29 -15.69
N SER A 10 -53.35 -30.20 -16.35
CA SER A 10 -51.97 -29.99 -16.79
C SER A 10 -51.16 -29.48 -15.59
N MET A 11 -50.24 -30.32 -15.12
CA MET A 11 -49.28 -30.01 -14.08
C MET A 11 -48.21 -29.07 -14.65
N VAL A 12 -48.34 -27.77 -14.40
CA VAL A 12 -47.32 -26.77 -14.72
C VAL A 12 -46.22 -26.87 -13.66
N LEU A 13 -45.10 -27.47 -14.05
CA LEU A 13 -43.87 -27.50 -13.27
C LEU A 13 -43.28 -26.07 -13.27
N PHE A 14 -43.53 -25.30 -12.22
CA PHE A 14 -42.78 -24.06 -11.96
C PHE A 14 -41.35 -24.46 -11.59
N ILE A 15 -40.44 -24.43 -12.57
CA ILE A 15 -39.00 -24.44 -12.32
C ILE A 15 -38.66 -23.07 -11.76
N SER A 16 -38.64 -22.98 -10.43
CA SER A 16 -38.03 -21.87 -9.71
C SER A 16 -36.54 -21.84 -10.05
N PHE A 17 -36.17 -20.97 -10.98
CA PHE A 17 -34.79 -20.52 -11.15
C PHE A 17 -34.38 -19.81 -9.86
N PHE A 18 -33.82 -20.56 -8.91
CA PHE A 18 -32.97 -20.00 -7.88
C PHE A 18 -31.72 -19.48 -8.57
N GLY A 19 -31.79 -18.21 -8.99
CA GLY A 19 -30.60 -17.44 -9.29
C GLY A 19 -29.74 -17.46 -8.04
N VAL A 20 -28.64 -18.22 -8.11
CA VAL A 20 -27.54 -18.09 -7.17
C VAL A 20 -26.97 -16.70 -7.41
N VAL A 21 -27.51 -15.72 -6.68
CA VAL A 21 -26.83 -14.46 -6.44
C VAL A 21 -25.52 -14.88 -5.79
N HIS A 22 -24.46 -14.96 -6.61
CA HIS A 22 -23.10 -14.99 -6.10
C HIS A 22 -23.00 -13.71 -5.27
N ALA A 23 -23.11 -13.84 -3.95
CA ALA A 23 -22.67 -12.81 -3.04
C ALA A 23 -21.24 -12.52 -3.47
N ALA A 24 -21.03 -11.37 -4.10
CA ALA A 24 -19.71 -10.89 -4.41
C ALA A 24 -19.01 -10.78 -3.06
N THR A 25 -18.20 -11.79 -2.73
CA THR A 25 -17.35 -11.78 -1.55
C THR A 25 -16.62 -10.47 -1.62
N SER A 26 -16.84 -9.61 -0.62
CA SER A 26 -16.23 -8.30 -0.61
C SER A 26 -14.74 -8.46 -0.85
N PRO A 27 -14.15 -7.65 -1.75
CA PRO A 27 -12.76 -7.82 -2.13
C PRO A 27 -11.86 -7.83 -0.88
N LEU A 28 -10.95 -8.80 -0.80
CA LEU A 28 -10.03 -8.93 0.32
C LEU A 28 -9.11 -7.70 0.34
N ASN A 29 -9.29 -6.85 1.35
CA ASN A 29 -8.64 -5.55 1.44
C ASN A 29 -7.73 -5.50 2.67
N CYS A 30 -6.47 -5.90 2.51
CA CYS A 30 -5.53 -5.97 3.63
C CYS A 30 -5.26 -4.62 4.31
N PRO A 31 -5.18 -3.47 3.61
CA PRO A 31 -5.12 -2.17 4.29
C PRO A 31 -6.29 -1.89 5.24
N VAL A 32 -7.52 -2.29 4.86
CA VAL A 32 -8.70 -2.16 5.75
C VAL A 32 -8.68 -3.16 6.91
N ILE A 33 -8.11 -4.35 6.70
CA ILE A 33 -7.88 -5.31 7.79
C ILE A 33 -6.86 -4.69 8.75
N ALA A 34 -5.74 -4.19 8.24
CA ALA A 34 -4.66 -3.57 9.01
C ALA A 34 -5.15 -2.40 9.89
N SER A 35 -6.08 -1.58 9.39
CA SER A 35 -6.63 -0.45 10.18
C SER A 35 -7.53 -0.88 11.35
N LYS A 36 -7.95 -2.16 11.37
CA LYS A 36 -8.80 -2.75 12.42
C LYS A 36 -8.03 -3.74 13.30
N THR A 37 -6.89 -4.25 12.83
CA THR A 37 -6.00 -5.13 13.57
C THR A 37 -5.35 -4.37 14.72
N LEU A 38 -5.33 -4.98 15.90
CA LEU A 38 -4.59 -4.46 17.05
C LEU A 38 -3.10 -4.80 16.90
N ASP A 39 -2.23 -3.85 17.25
CA ASP A 39 -0.77 -4.05 17.16
C ASP A 39 -0.19 -4.93 18.29
N SER A 40 -1.02 -5.37 19.24
CA SER A 40 -0.61 -6.17 20.42
C SER A 40 -1.83 -6.74 21.15
N TYR A 41 -1.75 -7.97 21.67
CA TYR A 41 -2.80 -8.54 22.54
C TYR A 41 -2.75 -7.97 23.97
N SER A 42 -1.60 -7.49 24.43
CA SER A 42 -1.36 -7.10 25.84
C SER A 42 -1.50 -5.59 26.11
N ARG A 43 -2.16 -4.82 25.23
CA ARG A 43 -2.24 -3.35 25.34
C ARG A 43 -2.75 -2.93 26.73
N GLY A 44 -1.83 -2.49 27.59
CA GLY A 44 -2.10 -1.96 28.94
C GLY A 44 -2.14 -2.97 30.09
N CYS A 45 -2.01 -4.29 29.86
CA CYS A 45 -1.98 -5.32 30.91
C CYS A 45 -2.94 -5.09 32.11
N ASN A 46 -4.17 -4.64 31.81
CA ASN A 46 -5.18 -4.31 32.81
C ASN A 46 -6.14 -5.49 33.01
N ALA A 47 -6.46 -5.82 34.25
CA ALA A 47 -7.42 -6.88 34.56
C ALA A 47 -8.86 -6.52 34.09
N PRO A 48 -9.70 -7.51 33.74
CA PRO A 48 -9.41 -8.95 33.74
C PRO A 48 -8.63 -9.40 32.49
N LEU A 49 -7.57 -10.18 32.70
CA LEU A 49 -6.73 -10.72 31.62
C LEU A 49 -7.21 -12.13 31.24
N ASN A 50 -7.36 -12.37 29.93
CA ASN A 50 -7.56 -13.73 29.41
C ASN A 50 -6.26 -14.57 29.55
N PRO A 51 -6.30 -15.91 29.38
CA PRO A 51 -5.12 -16.76 29.58
C PRO A 51 -3.88 -16.35 28.76
N LEU A 52 -4.05 -15.98 27.48
CA LEU A 52 -2.96 -15.53 26.63
C LEU A 52 -2.37 -14.20 27.14
N GLN A 53 -3.23 -13.26 27.52
CA GLN A 53 -2.80 -11.99 28.11
C GLN A 53 -2.07 -12.20 29.45
N GLN A 54 -2.48 -13.18 30.26
CA GLN A 54 -1.76 -13.53 31.48
C GLN A 54 -0.35 -14.06 31.17
N ALA A 55 -0.20 -14.92 30.17
CA ALA A 55 1.12 -15.41 29.75
C ALA A 55 2.04 -14.27 29.33
N ILE A 56 1.52 -13.31 28.56
CA ILE A 56 2.30 -12.18 28.03
C ILE A 56 2.62 -11.17 29.14
N CYS A 57 1.61 -10.73 29.90
CA CYS A 57 1.76 -9.66 30.88
C CYS A 57 2.54 -10.04 32.13
N HIS A 58 2.52 -11.32 32.52
CA HIS A 58 3.21 -11.81 33.71
C HIS A 58 4.47 -12.62 33.38
N ASP A 59 4.91 -12.59 32.12
CA ASP A 59 6.14 -13.24 31.69
C ASP A 59 7.34 -12.72 32.49
N LYS A 60 8.20 -13.65 32.92
CA LYS A 60 9.46 -13.36 33.60
C LYS A 60 10.58 -13.94 32.75
N PRO A 61 11.00 -13.21 31.69
CA PRO A 61 11.90 -13.78 30.71
C PRO A 61 13.28 -14.05 31.32
N LYS A 62 13.86 -15.21 31.01
CA LYS A 62 15.23 -15.55 31.43
C LYS A 62 16.29 -14.67 30.75
N ASN A 63 15.95 -14.08 29.61
CA ASN A 63 16.78 -13.16 28.84
C ASN A 63 15.90 -12.00 28.35
N TRP A 64 16.35 -10.75 28.51
CA TRP A 64 15.55 -9.56 28.20
C TRP A 64 15.06 -9.50 26.73
N VAL A 65 15.79 -10.10 25.78
CA VAL A 65 15.39 -10.18 24.37
C VAL A 65 14.21 -11.15 24.12
N ASN A 66 13.87 -11.99 25.10
CA ASN A 66 12.77 -12.96 25.01
C ASN A 66 11.53 -12.50 25.77
N GLY A 67 11.42 -11.21 26.11
CA GLY A 67 10.25 -10.68 26.80
C GLY A 67 9.01 -10.74 25.91
N LEU A 68 7.99 -11.48 26.35
CA LEU A 68 6.74 -11.63 25.59
C LEU A 68 6.05 -10.30 25.27
N LEU A 69 6.11 -9.31 26.17
CA LEU A 69 5.54 -7.98 25.93
C LEU A 69 6.16 -7.27 24.72
N LEU A 70 7.48 -7.34 24.58
CA LEU A 70 8.19 -6.71 23.46
C LEU A 70 7.90 -7.46 22.16
N LEU A 71 7.86 -8.78 22.23
CA LEU A 71 7.61 -9.63 21.07
C LEU A 71 6.17 -9.50 20.56
N ASP A 72 5.18 -9.44 21.45
CA ASP A 72 3.76 -9.24 21.12
C ASP A 72 3.57 -7.98 20.26
N SER A 73 4.08 -6.84 20.76
CA SER A 73 4.00 -5.58 20.03
C SER A 73 4.79 -5.61 18.71
N SER A 74 5.98 -6.22 18.70
CA SER A 74 6.82 -6.26 17.50
C SER A 74 6.19 -7.10 16.38
N VAL A 75 5.62 -8.26 16.74
CA VAL A 75 4.94 -9.16 15.82
C VAL A 75 3.66 -8.52 15.26
N GLY A 76 2.86 -7.89 16.12
CA GLY A 76 1.65 -7.19 15.68
C GLY A 76 1.96 -6.03 14.72
N VAL A 77 2.94 -5.19 15.04
CA VAL A 77 3.40 -4.10 14.16
C VAL A 77 3.91 -4.64 12.81
N SER A 78 4.70 -5.70 12.80
CA SER A 78 5.19 -6.31 11.54
C SER A 78 4.04 -6.87 10.71
N TYR A 79 3.07 -7.54 11.32
CA TYR A 79 1.90 -8.06 10.61
C TYR A 79 1.05 -6.94 10.00
N VAL A 80 0.76 -5.89 10.77
CA VAL A 80 0.02 -4.71 10.29
C VAL A 80 0.75 -4.05 9.12
N ARG A 81 2.07 -3.91 9.20
CA ARG A 81 2.90 -3.39 8.08
C ARG A 81 2.81 -4.28 6.84
N ALA A 82 2.88 -5.60 7.01
CA ALA A 82 2.77 -6.56 5.92
C ALA A 82 1.39 -6.47 5.25
N LEU A 83 0.30 -6.39 6.03
CA LEU A 83 -1.06 -6.19 5.52
C LEU A 83 -1.20 -4.88 4.72
N ARG A 84 -0.64 -3.76 5.21
CA ARG A 84 -0.67 -2.49 4.47
C ARG A 84 0.06 -2.61 3.14
N SER A 85 1.23 -3.26 3.14
CA SER A 85 2.04 -3.49 1.94
C SER A 85 1.36 -4.44 0.93
N ALA A 86 0.52 -5.35 1.40
CA ALA A 86 -0.13 -6.38 0.59
C ALA A 86 -1.17 -5.84 -0.40
N GLY A 87 -1.78 -4.68 -0.14
CA GLY A 87 -2.80 -4.10 -1.00
C GLY A 87 -4.12 -4.88 -1.06
N VAL A 88 -4.88 -4.71 -2.14
CA VAL A 88 -6.26 -5.23 -2.28
C VAL A 88 -6.32 -6.32 -3.34
N ASN A 89 -6.97 -7.45 -3.02
CA ASN A 89 -7.16 -8.60 -3.89
C ASN A 89 -5.85 -9.17 -4.47
N THR A 90 -4.76 -9.09 -3.72
CA THR A 90 -3.50 -9.69 -4.12
C THR A 90 -3.38 -11.10 -3.53
N ALA A 91 -2.64 -11.99 -4.20
CA ALA A 91 -2.33 -13.31 -3.66
C ALA A 91 -1.60 -13.22 -2.31
N ILE A 92 -0.76 -12.18 -2.17
CA ILE A 92 -0.06 -11.81 -0.94
C ILE A 92 -1.03 -11.58 0.21
N CYS A 93 -2.04 -10.75 -0.03
CA CYS A 93 -3.03 -10.41 0.98
C CYS A 93 -3.75 -11.67 1.49
N LYS A 94 -4.12 -12.57 0.57
CA LYS A 94 -4.73 -13.85 0.93
C LYS A 94 -3.79 -14.72 1.78
N GLN A 95 -2.55 -14.91 1.33
CA GLN A 95 -1.57 -15.73 2.05
C GLN A 95 -1.29 -15.20 3.46
N LEU A 96 -1.16 -13.89 3.63
CA LEU A 96 -0.94 -13.26 4.93
C LEU A 96 -2.09 -13.51 5.89
N VAL A 97 -3.33 -13.29 5.45
CA VAL A 97 -4.53 -13.49 6.28
C VAL A 97 -4.70 -14.96 6.65
N ASP A 98 -4.57 -15.87 5.69
CA ASP A 98 -4.70 -17.32 5.93
C ASP A 98 -3.62 -17.82 6.91
N SER A 99 -2.37 -17.36 6.76
CA SER A 99 -1.25 -17.76 7.63
C SER A 99 -1.38 -17.17 9.04
N HIS A 100 -1.88 -15.93 9.15
CA HIS A 100 -2.10 -15.31 10.45
C HIS A 100 -3.19 -16.01 11.26
N GLN A 101 -4.25 -16.49 10.61
CA GLN A 101 -5.29 -17.27 11.29
C GLN A 101 -4.69 -18.53 11.95
N VAL A 102 -3.81 -19.25 11.25
CA VAL A 102 -3.12 -20.43 11.80
C VAL A 102 -2.25 -20.05 13.01
N TYR A 103 -1.60 -18.89 12.96
CA TYR A 103 -0.84 -18.36 14.09
C TYR A 103 -1.74 -18.02 15.29
N GLU A 104 -2.87 -17.34 15.08
CA GLU A 104 -3.80 -17.00 16.16
C GLU A 104 -4.37 -18.27 16.83
N ASP A 105 -4.74 -19.26 16.03
CA ASP A 105 -5.23 -20.56 16.54
C ASP A 105 -4.17 -21.25 17.40
N ALA A 106 -2.90 -21.25 16.97
CA ALA A 106 -1.79 -21.82 17.72
C ALA A 106 -1.50 -21.06 19.02
N LEU A 107 -1.61 -19.71 19.01
CA LEU A 107 -1.47 -18.90 20.22
C LEU A 107 -2.55 -19.20 21.25
N HIS A 108 -3.80 -19.29 20.81
CA HIS A 108 -4.92 -19.58 21.72
C HIS A 108 -4.78 -20.95 22.38
N GLN A 109 -4.24 -21.94 21.68
CA GLN A 109 -3.97 -23.27 22.23
C GLN A 109 -2.91 -23.28 23.34
N CYS A 110 -1.99 -22.31 23.36
CA CYS A 110 -1.00 -22.20 24.43
C CYS A 110 -1.61 -21.82 25.79
N GLY A 111 -2.80 -21.18 25.81
CA GLY A 111 -3.41 -20.71 27.05
C GLY A 111 -2.50 -19.72 27.78
N ASN A 112 -2.16 -20.03 29.04
CA ASN A 112 -1.28 -19.21 29.89
C ASN A 112 0.19 -19.69 29.94
N HIS A 113 0.61 -20.60 29.06
CA HIS A 113 1.97 -21.16 29.08
C HIS A 113 2.97 -20.25 28.33
N SER A 114 3.72 -19.42 29.05
CA SER A 114 4.64 -18.43 28.47
C SER A 114 5.67 -19.03 27.49
N ASP A 115 6.27 -20.19 27.80
CA ASP A 115 7.24 -20.84 26.88
C ASP A 115 6.61 -21.28 25.55
N CYS A 116 5.33 -21.70 25.58
CA CYS A 116 4.58 -22.05 24.37
C CYS A 116 4.29 -20.78 23.55
N VAL A 117 3.79 -19.74 24.19
CA VAL A 117 3.49 -18.44 23.54
C VAL A 117 4.75 -17.86 22.91
N LEU A 118 5.88 -17.89 23.63
CA LEU A 118 7.15 -17.38 23.13
C LEU A 118 7.58 -18.12 21.86
N LYS A 119 7.49 -19.46 21.86
CA LYS A 119 7.82 -20.28 20.69
C LYS A 119 6.92 -19.96 19.50
N VAL A 120 5.62 -19.84 19.69
CA VAL A 120 4.66 -19.53 18.62
C VAL A 120 4.90 -18.14 18.03
N MET A 121 5.04 -17.12 18.89
CA MET A 121 5.34 -15.74 18.44
C MET A 121 6.69 -15.65 17.74
N HIS A 122 7.70 -16.36 18.21
CA HIS A 122 9.02 -16.37 17.59
C HIS A 122 8.98 -17.00 16.19
N ASN A 123 8.34 -18.17 16.05
CA ASN A 123 8.16 -18.82 14.75
C ASN A 123 7.40 -17.91 13.78
N TRP A 124 6.30 -17.29 14.24
CA TRP A 124 5.53 -16.38 13.40
C TRP A 124 6.31 -15.12 13.02
N SER A 125 7.17 -14.60 13.90
CA SER A 125 8.08 -13.50 13.56
C SER A 125 9.04 -13.88 12.42
N LEU A 126 9.58 -15.11 12.44
CA LEU A 126 10.42 -15.64 11.36
C LEU A 126 9.64 -15.84 10.06
N ASP A 127 8.42 -16.37 10.15
CA ASP A 127 7.54 -16.56 9.00
C ASP A 127 7.15 -15.22 8.38
N LEU A 128 6.79 -14.21 9.18
CA LEU A 128 6.54 -12.85 8.70
C LEU A 128 7.76 -12.26 8.00
N ALA A 129 8.96 -12.41 8.58
CA ALA A 129 10.18 -11.93 7.95
C ALA A 129 10.43 -12.63 6.59
N GLN A 130 10.16 -13.93 6.50
CA GLN A 130 10.29 -14.69 5.26
C GLN A 130 9.22 -14.32 4.23
N ILE A 131 7.98 -14.14 4.66
CA ILE A 131 6.86 -13.66 3.83
C ILE A 131 7.24 -12.27 3.29
N GLU A 132 7.58 -11.31 4.15
CA GLU A 132 8.04 -9.98 3.73
C GLU A 132 9.19 -10.05 2.72
N LYS A 133 10.20 -10.89 2.97
CA LYS A 133 11.34 -11.04 2.05
C LYS A 133 10.93 -11.63 0.70
N SER A 134 10.09 -12.66 0.70
CA SER A 134 9.65 -13.35 -0.52
C SER A 134 8.73 -12.50 -1.40
N LEU A 135 8.07 -11.52 -0.80
CA LEU A 135 7.03 -10.72 -1.45
C LEU A 135 7.49 -9.34 -1.88
N ARG A 136 8.58 -8.84 -1.31
CA ARG A 136 9.21 -7.59 -1.76
C ARG A 136 9.87 -7.83 -3.10
N VAL A 137 9.52 -7.01 -4.08
CA VAL A 137 10.26 -6.99 -5.33
C VAL A 137 11.59 -6.27 -5.04
N PRO A 138 12.75 -6.93 -5.18
CA PRO A 138 14.02 -6.28 -4.89
C PRO A 138 14.25 -5.17 -5.90
N ILE A 139 14.59 -3.98 -5.41
CA ILE A 139 14.99 -2.87 -6.27
C ILE A 139 16.34 -3.23 -6.90
N LYS A 140 16.34 -3.55 -8.20
CA LYS A 140 17.59 -3.82 -8.93
C LYS A 140 18.31 -2.51 -9.21
N MET A 141 19.49 -2.34 -8.61
CA MET A 141 20.34 -1.18 -8.91
C MET A 141 20.71 -1.06 -10.39
N SER A 142 20.89 -2.18 -11.09
CA SER A 142 21.11 -2.20 -12.54
C SER A 142 19.91 -1.66 -13.32
N SER A 143 18.69 -1.99 -12.89
CA SER A 143 17.46 -1.46 -13.51
C SER A 143 17.32 0.05 -13.25
N LEU A 144 17.57 0.51 -12.02
CA LEU A 144 17.62 1.94 -11.70
C LEU A 144 18.64 2.69 -12.58
N GLN A 145 19.85 2.16 -12.71
CA GLN A 145 20.91 2.75 -13.55
C GLN A 145 20.53 2.78 -15.03
N GLN A 146 19.98 1.68 -15.55
CA GLN A 146 19.53 1.61 -16.94
C GLN A 146 18.37 2.58 -17.20
N PHE A 147 17.43 2.67 -16.25
CA PHE A 147 16.28 3.55 -16.38
C PHE A 147 16.69 5.01 -16.31
N ALA A 148 17.50 5.43 -15.34
CA ALA A 148 17.98 6.81 -15.23
C ALA A 148 18.92 7.19 -16.38
N GLY A 149 19.76 6.26 -16.83
CA GLY A 149 20.74 6.48 -17.88
C GLY A 149 21.69 7.65 -17.55
N LYS A 150 21.96 8.51 -18.55
CA LYS A 150 22.76 9.73 -18.40
C LYS A 150 21.90 11.00 -18.30
N ALA A 151 20.66 10.86 -17.85
CA ALA A 151 19.74 11.97 -17.75
C ALA A 151 20.07 12.88 -16.56
N TYR A 152 19.81 14.17 -16.73
CA TYR A 152 19.94 15.20 -15.72
C TYR A 152 18.60 15.92 -15.55
N ILE A 153 18.40 16.46 -14.36
CA ILE A 153 17.23 17.26 -14.01
C ILE A 153 17.68 18.60 -13.47
N GLN A 154 16.81 19.61 -13.52
CA GLN A 154 16.99 20.80 -12.70
C GLN A 154 16.37 20.54 -11.32
N ASP A 155 17.14 20.78 -10.29
CA ASP A 155 16.73 20.78 -8.89
C ASP A 155 17.05 22.18 -8.34
N GLY A 156 16.01 23.02 -8.30
CA GLY A 156 16.17 24.47 -8.12
C GLY A 156 17.05 25.07 -9.23
N SER A 157 18.15 25.72 -8.85
CA SER A 157 19.13 26.32 -9.77
C SER A 157 20.24 25.37 -10.22
N LYS A 158 20.26 24.13 -9.72
CA LYS A 158 21.35 23.17 -9.98
C LYS A 158 20.89 22.09 -10.96
N THR A 159 21.76 21.77 -11.91
CA THR A 159 21.60 20.58 -12.74
C THR A 159 22.24 19.39 -12.04
N VAL A 160 21.44 18.37 -11.70
CA VAL A 160 21.92 17.17 -10.99
C VAL A 160 21.64 15.90 -11.81
N PRO A 161 22.51 14.87 -11.73
CA PRO A 161 22.23 13.58 -12.34
C PRO A 161 20.94 12.97 -11.77
N LEU A 162 20.06 12.49 -12.64
CA LEU A 162 18.79 11.88 -12.23
C LEU A 162 19.03 10.72 -11.24
N LEU A 163 20.04 9.88 -11.51
CA LEU A 163 20.38 8.75 -10.65
C LEU A 163 20.74 9.17 -9.21
N GLU A 164 21.42 10.29 -9.03
CA GLU A 164 21.82 10.78 -7.70
C GLU A 164 20.60 11.27 -6.92
N ARG A 165 19.73 12.05 -7.57
CA ARG A 165 18.48 12.51 -6.97
C ARG A 165 17.61 11.34 -6.52
N LEU A 166 17.57 10.26 -7.29
CA LEU A 166 16.82 9.04 -6.95
C LEU A 166 17.41 8.32 -5.75
N LYS A 167 18.75 8.18 -5.70
CA LYS A 167 19.41 7.54 -4.55
C LYS A 167 19.13 8.29 -3.25
N GLN A 168 19.19 9.61 -3.28
CA GLN A 168 18.89 10.44 -2.11
C GLN A 168 17.47 10.23 -1.59
N GLY A 169 16.48 10.23 -2.49
CA GLY A 169 15.08 10.00 -2.09
C GLY A 169 14.81 8.58 -1.58
N MET A 170 15.69 7.62 -1.85
CA MET A 170 15.52 6.20 -1.52
C MET A 170 16.49 5.72 -0.42
N ASP A 171 17.19 6.64 0.24
CA ASP A 171 18.25 6.33 1.22
C ASP A 171 17.70 5.90 2.60
N LEU A 172 16.46 6.27 2.91
CA LEU A 172 15.81 5.92 4.18
C LEU A 172 15.19 4.53 4.11
N PHE A 173 15.77 3.57 4.83
CA PHE A 173 15.27 2.21 4.93
C PHE A 173 14.57 1.92 6.27
N PRO A 174 13.48 1.13 6.28
CA PRO A 174 12.79 0.55 5.12
C PRO A 174 11.90 1.58 4.39
N LEU A 175 11.88 1.51 3.06
CA LEU A 175 11.00 2.35 2.24
C LEU A 175 9.54 1.85 2.29
N PRO A 176 8.57 2.75 2.49
CA PRO A 176 7.16 2.44 2.29
C PRO A 176 6.87 1.92 0.89
N ARG A 177 5.90 1.01 0.83
CA ARG A 177 5.57 0.26 -0.37
C ARG A 177 4.11 -0.20 -0.35
N LEU A 178 3.56 -0.39 -1.54
CA LEU A 178 2.22 -0.95 -1.75
C LEU A 178 2.22 -1.84 -3.00
N ALA A 179 1.81 -3.09 -2.85
CA ALA A 179 1.51 -3.97 -3.97
C ALA A 179 0.21 -3.53 -4.67
N LEU A 180 0.27 -3.40 -5.99
CA LEU A 180 -0.84 -2.99 -6.85
C LEU A 180 -1.59 -4.22 -7.38
N LYS A 181 -2.82 -4.02 -7.85
CA LYS A 181 -3.66 -5.11 -8.40
C LYS A 181 -3.10 -5.75 -9.67
N ASN A 182 -2.38 -4.97 -10.48
CA ASN A 182 -1.65 -5.46 -11.63
C ASN A 182 -0.35 -6.20 -11.23
N GLY A 183 -0.06 -6.25 -9.93
CA GLY A 183 1.09 -6.86 -9.26
C GLY A 183 2.42 -6.13 -9.45
N ASN A 184 2.38 -4.90 -9.96
CA ASN A 184 3.46 -3.95 -9.78
C ASN A 184 3.56 -3.52 -8.30
N GLU A 185 4.68 -2.92 -7.92
CA GLU A 185 4.90 -2.37 -6.58
C GLU A 185 5.13 -0.86 -6.68
N LEU A 186 4.36 -0.06 -5.93
CA LEU A 186 4.62 1.36 -5.73
C LEU A 186 5.48 1.53 -4.48
N ILE A 187 6.64 2.16 -4.62
CA ILE A 187 7.58 2.46 -3.53
C ILE A 187 7.80 3.96 -3.51
N TRP A 188 7.89 4.56 -2.32
CA TRP A 188 8.23 5.97 -2.19
C TRP A 188 9.21 6.18 -1.06
N GLY A 189 9.90 7.30 -1.11
CA GLY A 189 10.88 7.67 -0.10
C GLY A 189 10.88 9.16 0.16
N PHE A 190 11.57 9.51 1.24
CA PHE A 190 11.53 10.84 1.84
C PHE A 190 12.90 11.48 1.80
N GLN A 191 12.91 12.81 1.81
CA GLN A 191 14.11 13.58 2.02
C GLN A 191 14.68 13.27 3.41
N PRO A 192 16.00 13.04 3.52
CA PRO A 192 16.65 12.96 4.82
C PRO A 192 16.31 14.17 5.69
N HIS A 193 16.04 13.92 6.97
CA HIS A 193 15.81 14.92 8.02
C HIS A 193 14.52 15.77 7.95
N ASN A 194 13.77 15.77 6.85
CA ASN A 194 12.59 16.65 6.69
C ASN A 194 11.25 15.92 6.55
N ALA A 195 11.25 14.58 6.52
CA ALA A 195 10.04 13.73 6.35
C ALA A 195 9.15 14.10 5.15
N GLN A 196 9.67 14.91 4.21
CA GLN A 196 8.98 15.29 2.99
C GLN A 196 9.21 14.23 1.93
N VAL A 197 8.14 13.82 1.25
CA VAL A 197 8.25 12.87 0.14
C VAL A 197 9.10 13.49 -0.96
N GLN A 198 10.10 12.73 -1.40
CA GLN A 198 11.11 13.21 -2.34
C GLN A 198 11.09 12.42 -3.65
N SER A 199 10.68 11.16 -3.62
CA SER A 199 10.69 10.27 -4.78
C SER A 199 9.63 9.19 -4.67
N LEU A 200 9.12 8.75 -5.82
CA LEU A 200 8.31 7.54 -5.97
C LEU A 200 8.85 6.70 -7.12
N MET A 201 8.56 5.42 -7.10
CA MET A 201 8.92 4.48 -8.15
C MET A 201 7.86 3.40 -8.28
N ILE A 202 7.61 2.97 -9.52
CA ILE A 202 6.86 1.76 -9.81
C ILE A 202 7.81 0.69 -10.33
N LEU A 203 7.79 -0.48 -9.71
CA LEU A 203 8.47 -1.68 -10.18
C LEU A 203 7.47 -2.64 -10.80
N ASN A 204 7.89 -3.33 -11.87
CA ASN A 204 7.19 -4.54 -12.30
C ASN A 204 7.50 -5.72 -11.36
N HIS A 205 6.81 -6.84 -11.58
CA HIS A 205 7.02 -8.10 -10.85
C HIS A 205 8.46 -8.63 -10.86
N GLN A 206 9.25 -8.25 -11.86
CA GLN A 206 10.65 -8.66 -11.99
C GLN A 206 11.61 -7.73 -11.25
N GLY A 207 11.16 -6.60 -10.70
CA GLY A 207 12.02 -5.60 -10.05
C GLY A 207 12.66 -4.61 -10.99
N ASP A 208 12.12 -4.50 -12.19
CA ASP A 208 12.53 -3.50 -13.16
C ASP A 208 11.66 -2.24 -13.05
N VAL A 209 12.32 -1.09 -13.17
CA VAL A 209 11.65 0.21 -13.02
C VAL A 209 10.79 0.50 -14.24
N GLN A 210 9.51 0.80 -14.01
CA GLN A 210 8.57 1.20 -15.05
C GLN A 210 8.32 2.71 -15.07
N VAL A 211 8.20 3.30 -13.89
CA VAL A 211 7.93 4.73 -13.68
C VAL A 211 8.81 5.22 -12.53
N MET A 212 9.34 6.43 -12.66
CA MET A 212 9.92 7.17 -11.55
C MET A 212 9.18 8.49 -11.39
N GLY A 213 8.94 8.93 -10.17
CA GLY A 213 8.43 10.27 -9.90
C GLY A 213 9.39 11.05 -9.02
N LEU A 214 9.62 12.29 -9.40
CA LEU A 214 10.30 13.29 -8.58
C LEU A 214 9.23 14.19 -7.97
N VAL A 215 9.35 14.40 -6.67
CA VAL A 215 8.32 15.05 -5.86
C VAL A 215 8.99 16.22 -5.16
N ASP A 216 8.40 17.39 -5.34
CA ASP A 216 8.83 18.64 -4.71
C ASP A 216 7.58 19.31 -4.11
N ASN A 217 7.63 19.69 -2.84
CA ASN A 217 6.61 20.47 -2.12
C ASN A 217 5.15 19.94 -2.24
N LEU A 218 4.95 18.64 -2.51
CA LEU A 218 3.62 18.03 -2.60
C LEU A 218 2.97 17.81 -1.22
N TYR A 219 3.74 17.92 -0.13
CA TYR A 219 3.24 17.65 1.21
C TYR A 219 2.52 18.87 1.81
N LEU A 220 1.24 18.70 2.13
CA LEU A 220 0.47 19.63 2.94
C LEU A 220 -0.06 18.87 4.15
N GLY A 221 0.76 18.74 5.19
CA GLY A 221 0.30 18.19 6.46
C GLY A 221 -0.76 19.09 7.07
N MET A 222 -2.02 18.67 7.06
CA MET A 222 -3.11 19.39 7.69
C MET A 222 -3.24 18.98 9.16
N SER A 223 -3.42 19.95 10.04
CA SER A 223 -3.95 19.68 11.38
C SER A 223 -5.46 19.47 11.28
N GLY A 224 -5.98 18.30 11.68
CA GLY A 224 -7.41 18.11 11.94
C GLY A 224 -8.32 17.66 10.78
N GLY A 225 -7.79 17.11 9.67
CA GLY A 225 -8.59 16.40 8.66
C GLY A 225 -9.44 17.25 7.71
N GLN A 226 -9.28 18.58 7.69
CA GLN A 226 -9.95 19.46 6.73
C GLN A 226 -9.12 19.59 5.46
N ALA A 227 -9.67 19.29 4.27
CA ALA A 227 -8.96 19.32 2.98
C ALA A 227 -8.09 20.59 2.75
N PRO A 228 -6.93 20.48 2.06
CA PRO A 228 -5.93 21.54 2.06
C PRO A 228 -6.46 22.85 1.45
N ALA A 229 -5.98 23.99 1.94
CA ALA A 229 -6.30 25.33 1.42
C ALA A 229 -5.68 25.66 0.03
N GLY A 230 -5.43 24.63 -0.78
CA GLY A 230 -4.70 24.71 -2.04
C GLY A 230 -3.28 24.16 -1.92
N LEU A 231 -2.74 23.72 -3.06
CA LEU A 231 -1.37 23.22 -3.21
C LEU A 231 -0.35 24.36 -3.09
N ASP A 232 0.86 24.06 -2.62
CA ASP A 232 2.01 24.95 -2.78
C ASP A 232 2.15 25.32 -4.28
N PRO A 233 2.26 26.60 -4.66
CA PRO A 233 2.48 27.01 -6.05
C PRO A 233 3.71 26.36 -6.71
N GLU A 234 4.69 25.96 -5.90
CA GLU A 234 5.90 25.25 -6.29
C GLU A 234 5.75 23.72 -6.20
N ALA A 235 4.61 23.18 -5.78
CA ALA A 235 4.37 21.74 -5.74
C ALA A 235 4.50 21.14 -7.15
N ARG A 236 5.33 20.10 -7.30
CA ARG A 236 5.53 19.39 -8.56
C ARG A 236 5.56 17.89 -8.34
N LEU A 237 4.95 17.16 -9.26
CA LEU A 237 5.12 15.72 -9.42
C LEU A 237 5.54 15.43 -10.87
N SER A 238 6.83 15.19 -11.07
CA SER A 238 7.39 14.89 -12.40
C SER A 238 7.54 13.38 -12.59
N LEU A 239 6.70 12.79 -13.42
CA LEU A 239 6.72 11.37 -13.78
C LEU A 239 7.61 11.13 -15.01
N LEU A 240 8.60 10.27 -14.86
CA LEU A 240 9.55 9.88 -15.89
C LEU A 240 9.23 8.45 -16.32
N VAL A 241 9.04 8.24 -17.62
CA VAL A 241 8.74 6.92 -18.20
C VAL A 241 9.59 6.65 -19.43
N ARG A 242 9.90 5.37 -19.67
CA ARG A 242 10.46 4.90 -20.95
C ARG A 242 9.40 4.25 -21.83
N ASN A 243 8.41 3.62 -21.23
CA ASN A 243 7.26 3.07 -21.93
C ASN A 243 5.99 3.87 -21.56
N PRO A 244 5.39 4.63 -22.48
CA PRO A 244 4.16 5.38 -22.21
C PRO A 244 2.99 4.51 -21.73
N ALA A 245 2.93 3.22 -22.10
CA ALA A 245 1.88 2.32 -21.61
C ALA A 245 1.92 2.15 -20.08
N ALA A 246 3.12 2.15 -19.49
CA ALA A 246 3.31 2.05 -18.05
C ALA A 246 2.75 3.28 -17.30
N LEU A 247 2.69 4.44 -17.96
CA LEU A 247 2.04 5.62 -17.37
C LEU A 247 0.55 5.36 -17.19
N SER A 248 -0.15 4.94 -18.25
CA SER A 248 -1.59 4.67 -18.22
C SER A 248 -1.97 3.58 -17.22
N GLU A 249 -1.16 2.53 -17.11
CA GLU A 249 -1.41 1.41 -16.18
C GLU A 249 -1.29 1.80 -14.71
N ASN A 250 -0.38 2.73 -14.38
CA ASN A 250 -0.04 3.04 -12.99
C ASN A 250 -0.53 4.42 -12.51
N LEU A 251 -0.99 5.29 -13.41
CA LEU A 251 -1.43 6.63 -13.06
C LEU A 251 -2.56 6.67 -12.01
N PRO A 252 -3.57 5.77 -12.02
CA PRO A 252 -4.58 5.73 -10.94
C PRO A 252 -3.97 5.53 -9.55
N ALA A 253 -2.99 4.64 -9.42
CA ALA A 253 -2.30 4.41 -8.16
C ALA A 253 -1.44 5.61 -7.74
N ILE A 254 -0.73 6.23 -8.69
CA ILE A 254 0.08 7.44 -8.45
C ILE A 254 -0.81 8.62 -8.02
N HIS A 255 -1.97 8.78 -8.65
CA HIS A 255 -2.93 9.84 -8.31
C HIS A 255 -3.49 9.65 -6.89
N ALA A 256 -3.90 8.43 -6.53
CA ALA A 256 -4.37 8.11 -5.18
C ALA A 256 -3.25 8.26 -4.14
N TRP A 257 -2.02 7.88 -4.47
CA TRP A 257 -0.85 8.09 -3.62
C TRP A 257 -0.56 9.58 -3.38
N ALA A 258 -0.63 10.41 -4.41
CA ALA A 258 -0.42 11.84 -4.31
C ALA A 258 -1.53 12.50 -3.46
N ALA A 259 -2.79 12.09 -3.63
CA ALA A 259 -3.87 12.51 -2.75
C ALA A 259 -3.65 12.06 -1.29
N ALA A 260 -3.10 10.86 -1.06
CA ALA A 260 -2.73 10.41 0.28
C ALA A 260 -1.59 11.27 0.87
N SER A 261 -0.61 11.66 0.06
CA SER A 261 0.47 12.57 0.47
C SER A 261 -0.07 13.94 0.90
N LEU A 262 -1.09 14.47 0.21
CA LEU A 262 -1.77 15.71 0.62
C LEU A 262 -2.52 15.59 1.94
N LEU A 263 -2.90 14.37 2.29
CA LEU A 263 -3.53 14.07 3.58
C LEU A 263 -2.49 13.64 4.63
N GLY A 264 -1.20 13.69 4.30
CA GLY A 264 -0.12 13.24 5.18
C GLY A 264 -0.13 11.75 5.51
N PHE A 265 -0.68 10.93 4.61
CA PHE A 265 -0.80 9.47 4.74
C PHE A 265 -1.53 9.00 6.01
N ASN A 266 -2.37 9.85 6.62
CA ASN A 266 -2.99 9.55 7.92
C ASN A 266 -4.49 9.24 7.86
N GLN A 267 -5.07 9.21 6.65
CA GLN A 267 -6.49 8.93 6.42
C GLN A 267 -6.70 7.50 5.91
N THR A 268 -7.70 6.82 6.46
CA THR A 268 -8.05 5.46 6.06
C THR A 268 -9.02 5.42 4.87
N CYS A 269 -9.80 6.49 4.68
CA CYS A 269 -10.77 6.78 3.61
C CYS A 269 -12.17 6.11 3.62
N PRO A 270 -12.51 5.00 4.32
CA PRO A 270 -13.90 4.71 4.64
C PRO A 270 -14.32 5.34 5.97
N GLY A 271 -15.63 5.56 6.14
CA GLY A 271 -16.19 6.08 7.39
C GLY A 271 -15.87 7.57 7.58
N LYS A 272 -15.32 7.93 8.73
CA LYS A 272 -15.10 9.33 9.13
C LYS A 272 -14.17 10.12 8.21
N ASP A 273 -13.29 9.47 7.45
CA ASP A 273 -12.28 10.11 6.61
C ASP A 273 -12.75 10.28 5.15
N GLN A 274 -13.94 9.79 4.80
CA GLN A 274 -14.41 9.68 3.41
C GLN A 274 -14.44 11.04 2.68
N GLN A 275 -14.95 12.08 3.34
CA GLN A 275 -15.07 13.41 2.74
C GLN A 275 -13.69 14.03 2.46
N ALA A 276 -12.73 13.87 3.39
CA ALA A 276 -11.37 14.36 3.21
C ALA A 276 -10.68 13.68 2.02
N CYS A 277 -10.83 12.36 1.89
CA CYS A 277 -10.27 11.62 0.76
C CYS A 277 -10.91 11.98 -0.58
N GLN A 278 -12.24 12.18 -0.61
CA GLN A 278 -12.94 12.66 -1.82
C GLN A 278 -12.47 14.07 -2.22
N ALA A 279 -12.30 14.97 -1.26
CA ALA A 279 -11.82 16.32 -1.52
C ALA A 279 -10.38 16.32 -2.04
N ALA A 280 -9.48 15.52 -1.45
CA ALA A 280 -8.10 15.38 -1.94
C ALA A 280 -8.05 14.80 -3.37
N MET A 281 -8.88 13.80 -3.67
CA MET A 281 -8.98 13.22 -5.01
C MET A 281 -9.58 14.17 -6.06
N ALA A 282 -10.31 15.20 -5.64
CA ALA A 282 -10.86 16.21 -6.53
C ALA A 282 -9.89 17.36 -6.83
N GLN A 283 -8.75 17.43 -6.13
CA GLN A 283 -7.75 18.47 -6.39
C GLN A 283 -7.01 18.21 -7.70
N THR A 284 -6.75 19.30 -8.45
CA THR A 284 -5.86 19.25 -9.61
C THR A 284 -4.43 19.07 -9.14
N LEU A 285 -3.92 17.84 -9.23
CA LEU A 285 -2.54 17.53 -8.85
C LEU A 285 -1.54 18.09 -9.88
N PRO A 286 -0.35 18.56 -9.45
CA PRO A 286 0.63 19.20 -10.33
C PRO A 286 1.50 18.16 -11.03
N ILE A 287 0.86 17.21 -11.72
CA ILE A 287 1.52 16.09 -12.38
C ILE A 287 1.95 16.50 -13.78
N LYS A 288 3.22 16.26 -14.11
CA LYS A 288 3.75 16.32 -15.48
C LYS A 288 4.44 15.00 -15.80
N ALA A 289 4.25 14.48 -17.01
CA ALA A 289 4.91 13.25 -17.45
C ALA A 289 5.91 13.53 -18.58
N TYR A 290 7.03 12.79 -18.59
CA TYR A 290 8.13 12.97 -19.53
C TYR A 290 8.62 11.63 -20.08
N ASN A 291 8.94 11.59 -21.36
CA ASN A 291 9.51 10.41 -22.01
C ASN A 291 11.05 10.43 -22.01
N LEU A 292 11.67 9.54 -21.24
CA LEU A 292 13.14 9.41 -21.14
C LEU A 292 13.81 8.86 -22.40
N ASN A 293 13.06 8.31 -23.36
CA ASN A 293 13.62 7.88 -24.65
C ASN A 293 13.77 9.02 -25.65
N CYS A 294 13.26 10.20 -25.32
CA CYS A 294 13.34 11.36 -26.19
C CYS A 294 14.78 11.86 -26.32
N LYS A 295 15.27 11.96 -27.56
CA LYS A 295 16.62 12.42 -27.85
C LYS A 295 16.58 13.90 -28.26
N VAL A 296 16.78 14.80 -27.31
CA VAL A 296 16.94 16.24 -27.61
C VAL A 296 18.44 16.54 -27.79
N LYS A 297 18.81 17.32 -28.81
CA LYS A 297 20.17 17.87 -29.02
C LYS A 297 20.07 19.41 -29.16
N PRO A 298 20.98 20.23 -28.58
CA PRO A 298 21.70 20.08 -27.32
C PRO A 298 21.49 21.31 -26.40
N GLN A 299 20.82 21.09 -25.26
CA GLN A 299 21.13 21.78 -24.01
C GLN A 299 21.37 20.72 -22.92
N GLY A 300 22.35 19.84 -23.18
CA GLY A 300 22.67 18.72 -22.29
C GLY A 300 21.52 17.72 -22.17
N ASN A 301 21.72 16.63 -21.44
CA ASN A 301 20.67 15.64 -21.18
C ASN A 301 19.67 16.14 -20.10
N ILE A 302 19.30 17.43 -20.14
CA ILE A 302 18.44 18.08 -19.14
C ILE A 302 16.98 17.86 -19.53
N LEU A 303 16.20 17.24 -18.64
CA LEU A 303 14.83 16.79 -18.91
C LEU A 303 13.75 17.88 -18.83
N VAL A 304 14.10 19.14 -18.53
CA VAL A 304 13.11 20.17 -18.22
C VAL A 304 12.42 20.70 -19.48
N ASP A 305 11.08 20.64 -19.46
CA ASP A 305 10.14 21.17 -20.46
C ASP A 305 10.24 20.66 -21.90
N HIS A 306 11.01 19.59 -22.12
CA HIS A 306 11.05 18.89 -23.40
C HIS A 306 10.48 17.47 -23.25
N CYS A 307 9.80 16.99 -24.30
CA CYS A 307 9.30 15.61 -24.39
C CYS A 307 8.22 15.26 -23.34
N THR A 308 7.37 16.24 -23.05
CA THR A 308 6.18 16.02 -22.22
C THR A 308 5.24 15.02 -22.88
N LEU A 309 4.62 14.19 -22.04
CA LEU A 309 3.58 13.27 -22.44
C LEU A 309 2.23 13.80 -21.94
N PRO A 310 1.16 13.69 -22.74
CA PRO A 310 -0.18 13.95 -22.24
C PRO A 310 -0.51 12.95 -21.14
N LEU A 311 -1.14 13.43 -20.06
CA LEU A 311 -1.64 12.54 -19.03
C LEU A 311 -2.91 11.84 -19.52
N PRO A 312 -2.99 10.50 -19.45
CA PRO A 312 -4.23 9.79 -19.71
C PRO A 312 -5.29 10.15 -18.66
N SER A 313 -6.56 9.93 -18.99
CA SER A 313 -7.64 10.12 -18.03
C SER A 313 -7.49 9.15 -16.85
N VAL A 314 -7.65 9.66 -15.64
CA VAL A 314 -7.52 8.87 -14.41
C VAL A 314 -8.86 8.29 -14.04
N LYS A 315 -8.92 6.97 -13.86
CA LYS A 315 -10.03 6.31 -13.18
C LYS A 315 -9.81 6.46 -11.68
N ASN A 316 -10.76 7.07 -10.97
CA ASN A 316 -10.68 7.23 -9.50
C ASN A 316 -11.13 5.95 -8.78
N ASP A 317 -10.51 4.82 -9.11
CA ASP A 317 -10.85 3.49 -8.58
C ASP A 317 -9.83 2.96 -7.55
N VAL A 318 -8.78 3.73 -7.28
CA VAL A 318 -7.81 3.49 -6.22
C VAL A 318 -8.06 4.48 -5.08
N SER A 319 -8.25 3.96 -3.86
CA SER A 319 -8.48 4.80 -2.69
C SER A 319 -7.15 5.34 -2.12
N PRO A 320 -7.06 6.63 -1.74
CA PRO A 320 -5.88 7.17 -1.05
C PRO A 320 -5.57 6.44 0.26
N GLY A 321 -6.58 5.85 0.90
CA GLY A 321 -6.44 5.15 2.18
C GLY A 321 -5.63 3.86 2.10
N LEU A 322 -5.37 3.37 0.89
CA LEU A 322 -4.43 2.26 0.68
C LEU A 322 -2.99 2.62 1.04
N PHE A 323 -2.66 3.92 1.04
CA PHE A 323 -1.33 4.44 1.34
C PHE A 323 -1.19 4.91 2.80
N TRP A 324 -2.17 4.59 3.65
CA TRP A 324 -2.16 4.95 5.05
C TRP A 324 -0.92 4.39 5.79
N GLN A 325 -0.31 5.20 6.65
CA GLN A 325 0.85 4.87 7.48
C GLN A 325 0.58 5.07 8.97
#